data_AF-A0A1J4WT02-F1
#
_entry.id   AF-A0A1J4WT02-F1
#
_cell.length_a   1.000
_cell.length_b   1.000
_cell.length_c   1.000
_cell.angle_alpha   90.00
_cell.angle_beta   90.00
_cell.angle_gamma   90.00
#
_symmetry.space_group_name_H-M   'P 1'
#
loop_
_entity.id
_entity.type
_entity.pdbx_description
1 polymer ?
#
loop_
_entity_poly.entity_id
_entity_poly.type
_entity_poly.pdbx_seq_one_letter_code
_entity_poly.pdbx_strand_id
1 'polypeptide(L)'
;MRQELKLELHPDKIFIKTVASGVDFLGMVNFSDYRVLRTKTKRRMFKKISGRYDELRNKTISEESFDQSLQSYFGMLKHCNGHKVEKRLYETLLAARSPQ
;
A
#
# COMPACT_ATOMS: atom_id res chain seq x y z
N MET A 1 -0.13 18.18 28.45
CA MET A 1 -0.01 16.71 28.29
C MET A 1 0.79 16.04 29.40
N ARG A 2 2.06 16.40 29.68
CA ARG A 2 2.87 15.68 30.68
C ARG A 2 2.28 15.66 32.09
N GLN A 3 1.59 16.73 32.49
CA GLN A 3 1.05 16.86 33.85
C GLN A 3 -0.31 16.17 34.02
N GLU A 4 -1.15 16.15 32.98
CA GLU A 4 -2.51 15.59 33.04
C GLU A 4 -2.59 14.16 32.43
N LEU A 5 -2.00 13.97 31.25
CA LEU A 5 -2.06 12.73 30.47
C LEU A 5 -0.78 11.89 30.58
N LYS A 6 0.30 12.43 31.15
CA LYS A 6 1.63 11.79 31.22
C LYS A 6 2.17 11.29 29.87
N LEU A 7 1.81 11.97 28.77
CA LEU A 7 2.27 11.68 27.42
C LEU A 7 3.27 12.74 26.92
N GLU A 8 4.27 12.28 26.17
CA GLU A 8 5.27 13.09 25.50
C GLU A 8 5.37 12.68 24.03
N LEU A 9 5.42 13.68 23.14
CA LEU A 9 5.61 13.44 21.71
C LEU A 9 7.10 13.27 21.42
N HIS A 10 7.44 12.22 20.69
CA HIS A 10 8.82 11.96 20.31
C HIS A 10 9.33 13.04 19.34
N PRO A 11 10.45 13.72 19.60
CA PRO A 11 10.90 14.87 18.82
C PRO A 11 11.08 14.52 17.34
N ASP A 12 11.69 13.37 17.03
CA ASP A 12 11.92 12.93 15.64
C ASP A 12 10.65 12.49 14.88
N LYS A 13 9.49 12.44 15.54
CA LYS A 13 8.21 12.03 14.93
C LYS A 13 7.23 13.19 14.81
N ILE A 14 7.68 14.41 15.10
CA ILE A 14 6.91 15.64 14.95
C ILE A 14 7.48 16.40 13.76
N PHE A 15 6.61 16.89 12.89
CA PHE A 15 6.99 17.77 11.80
C PHE A 15 5.87 18.78 11.56
N ILE A 16 6.24 20.00 11.16
CA ILE A 16 5.31 21.01 10.67
C ILE A 16 5.64 21.21 9.21
N LYS A 17 4.66 20.96 8.34
CA LYS A 17 4.82 21.12 6.90
C LYS A 17 3.51 21.59 6.28
N THR A 18 3.61 22.24 5.13
CA THR A 18 2.44 22.67 4.37
C THR A 18 1.77 21.47 3.71
N VAL A 19 0.46 21.57 3.48
CA VAL A 19 -0.31 20.56 2.74
C VAL A 19 0.22 20.40 1.31
N ALA A 20 0.69 21.50 0.71
CA ALA A 20 1.31 21.51 -0.62
C ALA A 20 2.55 20.60 -0.72
N SER A 21 3.33 20.46 0.36
CA SER A 21 4.48 19.55 0.42
C SER A 21 4.09 18.08 0.61
N GLY A 22 2.80 17.78 0.76
CA GLY A 22 2.26 16.44 0.95
C GLY A 22 2.43 15.93 2.38
N VAL A 23 1.34 15.48 3.01
CA VAL A 23 1.29 14.95 4.38
C VAL A 23 1.26 13.43 4.43
N ASP A 24 2.22 12.83 5.13
CA ASP A 24 2.28 11.38 5.29
C ASP A 24 1.23 10.95 6.31
N PHE A 25 0.26 10.16 5.88
CA PHE A 25 -0.77 9.62 6.75
C PHE A 25 -1.31 8.29 6.22
N LEU A 26 -1.46 7.29 7.11
CA LEU A 26 -1.99 5.96 6.81
C LEU A 26 -1.38 5.26 5.58
N GLY A 27 -0.08 5.45 5.35
CA GLY A 27 0.62 4.81 4.23
C GLY A 27 0.46 5.52 2.88
N MET A 28 -0.20 6.68 2.84
CA MET A 28 -0.32 7.59 1.71
C MET A 28 0.41 8.91 1.99
N VAL A 29 0.72 9.63 0.92
CA VAL A 29 1.08 11.06 0.95
C VAL A 29 -0.12 11.84 0.43
N ASN A 30 -0.63 12.77 1.25
CA ASN A 30 -1.86 13.50 1.02
C ASN A 30 -1.55 14.94 0.64
N PHE A 31 -1.97 15.35 -0.54
CA PHE A 31 -1.96 16.73 -1.00
C PHE A 31 -3.37 17.33 -0.86
N SER A 32 -3.54 18.61 -1.17
CA SER A 32 -4.85 19.27 -1.11
C SER A 32 -5.87 18.60 -2.04
N ASP A 33 -5.42 18.18 -3.23
CA ASP A 33 -6.35 17.78 -4.31
C ASP A 33 -6.23 16.29 -4.67
N TYR A 34 -5.19 15.60 -4.16
CA TYR A 34 -4.94 14.21 -4.50
C TYR A 34 -4.13 13.48 -3.43
N ARG A 35 -4.14 12.14 -3.51
CA ARG A 35 -3.37 11.26 -2.61
C ARG A 35 -2.53 10.31 -3.44
N VAL A 36 -1.32 9.99 -2.99
CA VAL A 36 -0.46 8.99 -3.64
C VAL A 36 0.02 7.95 -2.64
N LEU A 37 0.14 6.70 -3.08
CA LEU A 37 0.62 5.63 -2.23
C LEU A 37 2.14 5.79 -1.95
N ARG A 38 2.53 5.73 -0.67
CA ARG A 38 3.94 5.87 -0.27
C ARG A 38 4.78 4.75 -0.87
N THR A 39 6.02 5.06 -1.27
CA THR A 39 6.92 4.09 -1.93
C THR A 39 7.13 2.81 -1.11
N LYS A 40 7.28 2.92 0.21
CA LYS A 40 7.41 1.75 1.09
C LYS A 40 6.15 0.86 1.07
N THR A 41 4.96 1.48 1.07
CA THR A 41 3.68 0.77 0.97
C THR A 41 3.54 0.05 -0.38
N LYS A 42 3.84 0.75 -1.48
CA LYS A 42 3.89 0.16 -2.84
C LYS A 42 4.78 -1.07 -2.88
N ARG A 43 6.04 -0.96 -2.42
CA ARG A 43 6.99 -2.08 -2.39
C ARG A 43 6.50 -3.27 -1.57
N ARG A 44 5.91 -3.01 -0.40
CA ARG A 44 5.35 -4.05 0.47
C ARG A 44 4.17 -4.77 -0.20
N MET A 45 3.28 -4.02 -0.84
CA MET A 45 2.15 -4.58 -1.59
C MET A 45 2.62 -5.53 -2.69
N PHE A 46 3.54 -5.09 -3.56
CA PHE A 46 4.08 -5.96 -4.63
C PHE A 46 4.73 -7.22 -4.07
N LYS A 47 5.55 -7.09 -3.02
CA LYS A 47 6.19 -8.25 -2.37
C LYS A 47 5.14 -9.23 -1.80
N LYS A 48 4.10 -8.70 -1.15
CA LYS A 48 3.01 -9.53 -0.57
C LYS A 48 2.24 -10.26 -1.65
N ILE A 49 1.86 -9.59 -2.74
CA ILE A 49 1.13 -10.23 -3.84
C ILE A 49 1.97 -11.29 -4.55
N SER A 50 3.25 -11.04 -4.79
CA SER A 50 4.15 -12.06 -5.34
C SER A 50 4.20 -13.31 -4.46
N GLY A 51 4.42 -13.14 -3.15
CA GLY A 51 4.45 -14.28 -2.22
C GLY A 51 3.12 -15.04 -2.17
N ARG A 52 1.99 -14.32 -2.14
CA ARG A 52 0.66 -14.96 -2.21
C ARG A 52 0.43 -15.69 -3.52
N TYR A 53 0.97 -15.18 -4.63
CA TYR A 53 0.86 -15.86 -5.92
C TYR A 53 1.69 -17.15 -5.95
N ASP A 54 2.86 -17.17 -5.32
CA ASP A 54 3.65 -18.38 -5.17
C ASP A 54 2.96 -19.41 -4.24
N GLU A 55 2.34 -18.95 -3.14
CA GLU A 55 1.47 -19.80 -2.30
C GLU A 55 0.30 -20.40 -3.10
N LEU A 56 -0.32 -19.62 -4.01
CA LEU A 56 -1.37 -20.10 -4.89
C LEU A 56 -0.85 -21.16 -5.87
N ARG A 57 0.31 -20.93 -6.50
CA ARG A 57 0.94 -21.90 -7.41
C ARG A 57 1.29 -23.21 -6.71
N ASN A 58 1.76 -23.12 -5.48
CA ASN A 58 2.04 -24.27 -4.62
C ASN A 58 0.77 -24.90 -4.00
N LYS A 59 -0.42 -24.44 -4.40
CA LYS A 59 -1.73 -24.90 -3.91
C LYS A 59 -1.87 -24.84 -2.39
N THR A 60 -1.11 -23.95 -1.74
CA THR A 60 -1.13 -23.74 -0.29
C THR A 60 -2.26 -22.80 0.14
N ILE A 61 -2.76 -21.98 -0.79
CA ILE A 61 -3.96 -21.16 -0.62
C ILE A 61 -4.94 -21.40 -1.78
N SER A 62 -6.22 -21.12 -1.56
CA SER A 62 -7.23 -21.13 -2.62
C SER A 62 -7.14 -19.89 -3.51
N GLU A 63 -7.68 -20.00 -4.73
CA GLU A 63 -7.84 -18.86 -5.65
C GLU A 63 -8.69 -17.75 -5.01
N GLU A 64 -9.75 -18.11 -4.28
CA GLU A 64 -10.58 -17.17 -3.54
C GLU A 64 -9.76 -16.37 -2.51
N SER A 65 -8.92 -17.04 -1.72
CA SER A 65 -8.09 -16.36 -0.71
C SER A 65 -7.08 -15.40 -1.35
N PHE A 66 -6.55 -15.78 -2.51
CA PHE A 66 -5.67 -14.92 -3.31
C PHE A 66 -6.43 -13.70 -3.84
N ASP A 67 -7.62 -13.90 -4.43
CA ASP A 67 -8.44 -12.82 -4.98
C ASP A 67 -8.89 -11.84 -3.90
N GLN A 68 -9.32 -12.31 -2.72
CA GLN A 68 -9.64 -11.44 -1.58
C GLN A 68 -8.48 -10.49 -1.22
N SER A 69 -7.24 -10.96 -1.30
CA SER A 69 -6.07 -10.12 -1.05
C SER A 69 -5.81 -9.12 -2.17
N LEU A 70 -6.05 -9.51 -3.43
CA LEU A 70 -5.98 -8.59 -4.56
C LEU A 70 -7.05 -7.49 -4.45
N GLN A 71 -8.31 -7.86 -4.18
CA GLN A 71 -9.42 -6.91 -4.03
C GLN A 71 -9.18 -5.93 -2.88
N SER A 72 -8.58 -6.38 -1.78
CA SER A 72 -8.18 -5.49 -0.68
C SER A 72 -7.22 -4.38 -1.15
N TYR A 73 -6.22 -4.72 -1.97
CA TYR A 73 -5.30 -3.73 -2.53
C TYR A 73 -5.93 -2.87 -3.62
N PHE A 74 -6.78 -3.42 -4.49
CA PHE A 74 -7.52 -2.62 -5.47
C PHE A 74 -8.44 -1.60 -4.81
N GLY A 75 -9.14 -1.99 -3.73
CA GLY A 75 -9.93 -1.06 -2.92
C GLY A 75 -9.09 0.09 -2.37
N MET A 76 -7.89 -0.21 -1.83
CA MET A 76 -6.97 0.83 -1.37
C MET A 76 -6.52 1.76 -2.51
N LEU A 77 -6.17 1.20 -3.67
CA LEU A 77 -5.68 1.95 -4.84
C LEU A 77 -6.76 2.87 -5.43
N LYS A 78 -8.04 2.46 -5.38
CA LYS A 78 -9.20 3.28 -5.78
C LYS A 78 -9.32 4.60 -5.01
N HIS A 79 -8.82 4.65 -3.77
CA HIS A 79 -8.90 5.85 -2.94
C HIS A 79 -7.69 6.79 -3.08
N CYS A 80 -6.75 6.49 -3.98
CA CYS A 80 -5.61 7.34 -4.29
C CYS A 80 -5.41 7.46 -5.80
N ASN A 81 -4.45 8.27 -6.24
CA ASN A 81 -3.99 8.30 -7.63
C ASN A 81 -3.15 7.03 -7.91
N GLY A 82 -3.84 5.90 -7.90
CA GLY A 82 -3.29 4.54 -7.90
C GLY A 82 -3.26 3.86 -9.25
N HIS A 83 -3.87 4.44 -10.31
CA HIS A 83 -4.05 3.78 -11.61
C HIS A 83 -2.74 3.22 -12.22
N LYS A 84 -1.64 3.97 -12.12
CA LYS A 84 -0.33 3.49 -12.60
C LYS A 84 0.18 2.29 -11.80
N VAL A 85 -0.10 2.27 -10.51
CA VAL A 85 0.30 1.19 -9.59
C VAL A 85 -0.56 -0.05 -9.85
N GLU A 86 -1.86 0.14 -10.03
CA GLU A 86 -2.83 -0.88 -10.40
C GLU A 86 -2.45 -1.56 -11.72
N LYS A 87 -2.19 -0.78 -12.77
CA LYS A 87 -1.73 -1.31 -14.07
C LYS A 87 -0.47 -2.18 -13.92
N ARG A 88 0.52 -1.69 -13.17
CA ARG A 88 1.75 -2.44 -12.89
C ARG A 88 1.49 -3.74 -12.11
N LEU A 89 0.50 -3.75 -11.22
CA LEU A 89 0.09 -4.95 -10.51
C LEU A 89 -0.46 -6.00 -11.48
N TYR A 90 -1.35 -5.61 -12.39
CA TYR A 90 -1.83 -6.48 -13.47
C TYR A 90 -0.70 -7.03 -14.34
N GLU A 91 0.21 -6.18 -14.80
CA GLU A 91 1.38 -6.59 -15.60
C GLU A 91 2.23 -7.63 -14.86
N THR A 92 2.47 -7.41 -13.56
CA THR A 92 3.23 -8.36 -12.72
C THR A 92 2.53 -9.72 -12.63
N LEU A 93 1.20 -9.73 -12.49
CA LEU A 93 0.41 -10.96 -12.43
C LEU A 93 0.35 -11.70 -13.77
N LEU A 94 0.20 -10.97 -14.88
CA LEU A 94 0.20 -11.55 -16.23
C LEU A 94 1.55 -12.18 -16.58
N ALA A 95 2.65 -11.49 -16.25
CA ALA A 95 4.00 -12.01 -16.45
C ALA A 95 4.24 -13.28 -15.61
N ALA A 96 3.69 -13.35 -14.40
CA ALA A 96 3.83 -14.52 -13.53
C ALA A 96 2.97 -15.72 -13.98
N ARG A 97 1.88 -15.49 -14.73
CA ARG A 97 0.95 -16.50 -15.26
C ARG A 97 1.37 -17.13 -16.59
N SER A 98 2.41 -16.62 -17.25
CA SER A 98 2.90 -17.17 -18.53
C SER A 98 4.21 -17.92 -18.27
N PRO A 99 4.18 -19.24 -17.97
CA PRO A 99 5.40 -20.02 -17.98
C PRO A 99 5.86 -20.16 -19.43
N GLN A 100 7.16 -19.93 -19.64
CA GLN A 100 7.89 -20.52 -20.77
C GLN A 100 8.06 -22.02 -20.49
#